data_AF-A0A660PBF7-F1
#
_entry.id   AF-A0A660PBF7-F1
#
_cell.length_a   1.000
_cell.length_b   1.000
_cell.length_c   1.000
_cell.angle_alpha   90.00
_cell.angle_beta   90.00
_cell.angle_gamma   90.00
#
_symmetry.space_group_name_H-M   'P 1'
#
loop_
_entity.id
_entity.type
_entity.pdbx_description
1 polymer ?
#
loop_
_entity_poly.entity_id
_entity_poly.type
_entity_poly.pdbx_seq_one_letter_code
_entity_poly.pdbx_strand_id
1 'polypeptide(L)'
;SVLAPKIDELKLHNLYYNIEVPLIRVLATMEEEGVKVDADYLGKMSREMEGQINKITTDIYTEAGREFNINSTQQLSKILFEDLKLPTRGKTAKKTGYSTDVKVLEELAEIHDLPKLILEYRQLSKLKSTYIDAIPKLINKETGRVHTSFNQTIAATGRLSSTEPNLQNIPIRTEIGRQIRKAFIPRDENHLLLVADYSQVELRILAHITNDKTLINAFRNNEDIHARTAAEVYGADINNITPQMRRAAKTANFAIIYGVSAYGLSQQTELDLGQSKDFIETYLARYPGIKEYMDDSIKFARENGYVKTLLNRIRYLPEINSKNFQVRQFAERIAINTPIQGTAADMIKVAMITIHKKMKNMKSKMILQVHDELVFDMHNEESKKLQKIVRDGMEKAIKLKVPVVADIGVGPNWLEAK
;
A
#
# COMPACT_ATOMS: atom_id res chain seq x y z
N SER A 1 -4.79 -35.02 -12.90
CA SER A 1 -4.14 -33.91 -12.17
C SER A 1 -4.31 -34.13 -10.68
N VAL A 2 -3.23 -34.07 -9.89
CA VAL A 2 -3.24 -34.25 -8.42
C VAL A 2 -3.90 -33.05 -7.71
N LEU A 3 -3.96 -31.89 -8.36
CA LEU A 3 -4.48 -30.65 -7.76
C LEU A 3 -5.97 -30.44 -7.96
N ALA A 4 -6.57 -30.98 -9.03
CA ALA A 4 -7.99 -30.79 -9.31
C ALA A 4 -8.91 -31.29 -8.18
N PRO A 5 -8.70 -32.49 -7.59
CA PRO A 5 -9.52 -32.94 -6.46
C PRO A 5 -9.42 -32.04 -5.22
N LYS A 6 -8.27 -31.40 -4.99
CA LYS A 6 -8.07 -30.49 -3.85
C LYS A 6 -8.85 -29.19 -3.99
N ILE A 7 -9.15 -28.75 -5.21
CA ILE A 7 -10.02 -27.59 -5.44
C ILE A 7 -11.41 -27.88 -4.87
N ASP A 8 -11.89 -29.11 -5.06
CA ASP A 8 -13.21 -29.54 -4.60
C ASP A 8 -13.26 -29.69 -3.08
N GLU A 9 -12.28 -30.40 -2.53
CA GLU A 9 -12.13 -30.62 -1.09
C GLU A 9 -12.10 -29.30 -0.30
N LEU A 10 -11.37 -28.30 -0.82
CA LEU A 10 -11.20 -26.99 -0.18
C LEU A 10 -12.28 -25.98 -0.59
N LYS A 11 -13.26 -26.36 -1.42
CA LYS A 11 -14.35 -25.51 -1.94
C LYS A 11 -13.84 -24.25 -2.65
N LEU A 12 -12.79 -24.41 -3.46
CA LEU A 12 -12.10 -23.33 -4.18
C LEU A 12 -12.60 -23.13 -5.62
N HIS A 13 -13.64 -23.85 -6.07
CA HIS A 13 -14.13 -23.77 -7.45
C HIS A 13 -14.41 -22.37 -7.93
N ASN A 14 -15.19 -21.60 -7.15
CA ASN A 14 -15.57 -20.25 -7.53
C ASN A 14 -14.35 -19.33 -7.62
N LEU A 15 -13.44 -19.42 -6.65
CA LEU A 15 -12.21 -18.64 -6.65
C LEU A 15 -11.34 -18.98 -7.87
N TYR A 16 -11.15 -20.26 -8.15
CA TYR A 16 -10.28 -20.69 -9.25
C TYR A 16 -10.89 -20.39 -10.63
N TYR A 17 -12.08 -20.92 -10.92
CA TYR A 17 -12.66 -20.88 -12.26
C TYR A 17 -13.33 -19.54 -12.61
N ASN A 18 -13.84 -18.79 -11.64
CA ASN A 18 -14.55 -17.53 -11.90
C ASN A 18 -13.71 -16.28 -11.59
N ILE A 19 -12.57 -16.43 -10.91
CA ILE A 19 -11.70 -15.30 -10.56
C ILE A 19 -10.29 -15.52 -11.11
N GLU A 20 -9.55 -16.50 -10.60
CA GLU A 20 -8.12 -16.60 -10.95
C GLU A 20 -7.89 -16.95 -12.43
N VAL A 21 -8.60 -17.93 -12.98
CA VAL A 21 -8.44 -18.33 -14.39
C VAL A 21 -8.86 -17.22 -15.36
N PRO A 22 -10.04 -16.56 -15.21
CA PRO A 22 -10.42 -15.45 -16.08
C PRO A 22 -9.48 -14.24 -15.95
N LEU A 23 -8.93 -13.99 -14.76
CA LEU A 23 -8.02 -12.88 -14.52
C LEU A 23 -6.74 -13.00 -15.35
N ILE A 24 -6.25 -14.21 -15.64
CA ILE A 24 -5.04 -14.42 -16.46
C ILE A 24 -5.14 -13.66 -17.79
N ARG A 25 -6.30 -13.69 -18.45
CA ARG A 25 -6.51 -12.98 -19.73
C ARG A 25 -6.49 -11.47 -19.57
N VAL A 26 -7.01 -10.97 -18.45
CA VAL A 26 -7.01 -9.54 -18.13
C VAL A 26 -5.57 -9.08 -17.93
N LEU A 27 -4.78 -9.82 -17.12
CA LEU A 27 -3.38 -9.51 -16.86
C LEU A 27 -2.56 -9.57 -18.15
N ALA A 28 -2.66 -10.65 -18.93
CA ALA A 28 -1.96 -10.76 -20.21
C ALA A 28 -2.24 -9.57 -21.14
N THR A 29 -3.50 -9.13 -21.23
CA THR A 29 -3.85 -7.94 -22.03
C THR A 29 -3.20 -6.67 -21.45
N MET A 30 -3.19 -6.48 -20.13
CA MET A 30 -2.55 -5.32 -19.50
C MET A 30 -1.03 -5.31 -19.71
N GLU A 31 -0.39 -6.48 -19.60
CA GLU A 31 1.04 -6.65 -19.83
C GLU A 31 1.41 -6.36 -21.28
N GLU A 32 0.64 -6.86 -22.25
CA GLU A 32 0.82 -6.59 -23.70
C GLU A 32 0.62 -5.11 -24.04
N GLU A 33 -0.33 -4.43 -23.39
CA GLU A 33 -0.60 -3.01 -23.66
C GLU A 33 0.46 -2.09 -23.07
N GLY A 34 0.96 -2.36 -21.86
CA GLY A 34 1.94 -1.53 -21.16
C GLY A 34 1.44 -0.10 -20.85
N VAL A 35 2.34 0.76 -20.37
CA VAL A 35 2.08 2.17 -20.06
C VAL A 35 3.13 3.07 -20.73
N LYS A 36 2.70 4.23 -21.28
CA LYS A 36 3.63 5.20 -21.85
C LYS A 36 4.28 6.04 -20.77
N VAL A 37 5.58 6.28 -20.92
CA VAL A 37 6.38 7.08 -20.00
C VAL A 37 7.11 8.17 -20.78
N ASP A 38 7.07 9.39 -20.27
CA ASP A 38 7.84 10.53 -20.79
C ASP A 38 9.31 10.43 -20.36
N ALA A 39 10.12 9.84 -21.25
CA ALA A 39 11.55 9.65 -21.04
C ALA A 39 12.33 10.97 -20.98
N ASP A 40 11.91 11.99 -21.73
CA ASP A 40 12.59 13.29 -21.76
C ASP A 40 12.36 14.06 -20.46
N TYR A 41 11.13 14.00 -19.93
CA TYR A 41 10.81 14.55 -18.62
C TYR A 41 11.61 13.87 -17.51
N LEU A 42 11.68 12.53 -17.49
CA LEU A 42 12.53 11.81 -16.53
C LEU A 42 14.02 12.14 -16.72
N GLY A 43 14.49 12.33 -17.96
CA GLY A 43 15.87 12.73 -18.25
C GLY A 43 16.23 14.13 -17.72
N LYS A 44 15.29 15.08 -17.79
CA LYS A 44 15.45 16.40 -17.17
C LYS A 44 15.53 16.28 -15.65
N MET A 45 14.59 15.55 -15.06
CA MET A 45 14.51 15.31 -13.63
C MET A 45 15.76 14.59 -13.08
N SER A 46 16.34 13.65 -13.85
CA SER A 46 17.60 13.00 -13.52
C SER A 46 18.74 14.00 -13.36
N ARG A 47 18.87 14.98 -14.26
CA ARG A 47 19.95 15.97 -14.21
C ARG A 47 19.81 16.91 -13.02
N GLU A 48 18.59 17.35 -12.74
CA GLU A 48 18.28 18.19 -11.57
C GLU A 48 18.61 17.46 -10.26
N MET A 49 18.19 16.20 -10.15
CA MET A 49 18.47 15.38 -8.97
C MET A 49 19.94 15.04 -8.81
N GLU A 50 20.68 14.83 -9.89
CA GLU A 50 22.13 14.63 -9.83
C GLU A 50 22.82 15.84 -9.17
N GLY A 51 22.43 17.07 -9.55
CA GLY A 51 22.94 18.29 -8.93
C GLY A 51 22.65 18.38 -7.42
N GLN A 52 21.43 18.02 -7.00
CA GLN A 52 21.04 17.99 -5.59
C GLN A 52 21.84 16.93 -4.81
N ILE A 53 21.97 15.72 -5.36
CA ILE A 53 22.72 14.62 -4.74
C ILE A 53 24.19 14.99 -4.56
N ASN A 54 24.81 15.63 -5.56
CA ASN A 54 26.20 16.08 -5.48
C ASN A 54 26.39 17.12 -4.39
N LYS A 55 25.49 18.11 -4.30
CA LYS A 55 25.52 19.10 -3.22
C LYS A 55 25.43 18.44 -1.84
N ILE A 56 24.45 17.58 -1.63
CA ILE A 56 24.25 16.87 -0.35
C ILE A 56 25.46 15.98 -0.03
N THR A 57 26.10 15.39 -1.04
CA THR A 57 27.30 14.58 -0.87
C THR A 57 28.48 15.42 -0.37
N THR A 58 28.67 16.62 -0.93
CA THR A 58 29.67 17.58 -0.42
C THR A 58 29.36 18.00 1.03
N ASP A 59 28.09 18.28 1.34
CA ASP A 59 27.68 18.64 2.70
C ASP A 59 27.92 17.47 3.68
N ILE A 60 27.62 16.23 3.28
CA ILE A 60 27.90 15.01 4.05
C ILE A 60 29.39 14.86 4.34
N TYR A 61 30.26 15.03 3.35
CA TYR A 61 31.71 14.92 3.56
C TYR A 61 32.26 16.02 4.46
N THR A 62 31.70 17.22 4.37
CA THR A 62 32.06 18.34 5.24
C THR A 62 31.70 18.03 6.69
N GLU A 63 30.46 17.61 6.94
CA GLU A 63 29.98 17.24 8.28
C GLU A 63 30.69 16.01 8.86
N ALA A 64 31.05 15.04 8.00
CA ALA A 64 31.82 13.86 8.41
C ALA A 64 33.32 14.14 8.59
N GLY A 65 33.82 15.28 8.11
CA GLY A 65 35.24 15.64 8.11
C GLY A 65 36.13 14.80 7.17
N ARG A 66 35.54 13.91 6.37
CA ARG A 66 36.24 13.05 5.40
C ARG A 66 35.29 12.43 4.39
N GLU A 67 35.85 12.03 3.25
CA GLU A 67 35.14 11.23 2.27
C GLU A 67 34.99 9.76 2.71
N PHE A 68 33.86 9.16 2.33
CA PHE A 68 33.57 7.75 2.56
C PHE A 68 32.46 7.28 1.62
N ASN A 69 32.24 5.97 1.53
CA ASN A 69 31.11 5.43 0.79
C ASN A 69 29.81 5.61 1.60
N ILE A 70 29.03 6.63 1.25
CA ILE A 70 27.73 6.97 1.89
C ILE A 70 26.73 5.80 1.83
N ASN A 71 26.82 4.97 0.80
CA ASN A 71 25.96 3.78 0.64
C ASN A 71 26.40 2.60 1.52
N SER A 72 27.60 2.64 2.11
CA SER A 72 28.08 1.59 3.01
C SER A 72 27.59 1.83 4.44
N THR A 73 26.65 1.00 4.89
CA THR A 73 26.10 1.06 6.25
C THR A 73 27.18 0.88 7.32
N GLN A 74 28.23 0.09 7.05
CA GLN A 74 29.35 -0.11 7.97
C GLN A 74 30.22 1.14 8.09
N GLN A 75 30.59 1.78 6.97
CA GLN A 75 31.37 3.01 7.01
C GLN A 75 30.59 4.15 7.66
N LEU A 76 29.30 4.27 7.33
CA LEU A 76 28.44 5.24 7.99
C LEU A 76 28.30 4.98 9.50
N SER A 77 28.11 3.72 9.91
CA SER A 77 28.05 3.36 11.34
C SER A 77 29.33 3.79 12.06
N LYS A 78 30.50 3.57 11.46
CA LYS A 78 31.78 3.99 12.04
C LYS A 78 31.83 5.51 12.22
N ILE A 79 31.43 6.28 11.20
CA ILE A 79 31.44 7.75 11.28
C ILE A 79 30.50 8.24 12.38
N LEU A 80 29.26 7.76 12.41
CA LEU A 80 28.27 8.23 13.38
C LEU A 80 28.66 7.89 14.82
N PHE A 81 29.15 6.67 15.08
CA PHE A 81 29.28 6.17 16.45
C PHE A 81 30.71 6.10 16.97
N GLU A 82 31.73 6.02 16.11
CA GLU A 82 33.14 6.04 16.51
C GLU A 82 33.76 7.44 16.34
N ASP A 83 33.62 8.04 15.15
CA ASP A 83 34.25 9.32 14.83
C ASP A 83 33.50 10.48 15.51
N LEU A 84 32.19 10.59 15.28
CA LEU A 84 31.32 11.63 15.85
C LEU A 84 30.77 11.30 17.24
N LYS A 85 30.93 10.04 17.69
CA LYS A 85 30.51 9.54 19.01
C LYS A 85 29.05 9.85 19.36
N LEU A 86 28.15 9.81 18.37
CA LEU A 86 26.73 10.01 18.59
C LEU A 86 26.13 8.93 19.50
N PRO A 87 25.09 9.25 20.28
CA PRO A 87 24.56 8.32 21.29
C PRO A 87 23.90 7.09 20.65
N THR A 88 24.22 5.91 21.17
CA THR A 88 23.64 4.63 20.72
C THR A 88 22.37 4.24 21.48
N ARG A 89 21.97 5.04 22.49
CA ARG A 89 20.80 4.84 23.37
C ARG A 89 20.64 3.38 23.87
N GLY A 90 21.74 2.72 24.21
CA GLY A 90 21.72 1.36 24.76
C GLY A 90 21.39 0.24 23.75
N LYS A 91 21.31 0.55 22.44
CA LYS A 91 21.14 -0.48 21.41
C LYS A 91 22.45 -1.27 21.28
N THR A 92 22.37 -2.60 21.37
CA THR A 92 23.54 -3.49 21.19
C THR A 92 23.99 -3.52 19.74
N ALA A 93 25.31 -3.44 19.53
CA ALA A 93 25.90 -3.58 18.21
C ALA A 93 25.59 -4.97 17.63
N LYS A 94 25.18 -5.02 16.36
CA LYS A 94 25.06 -6.28 15.61
C LYS A 94 26.45 -6.68 15.09
N LYS A 95 26.58 -7.90 14.54
CA LYS A 95 27.82 -8.34 13.85
C LYS A 95 28.31 -7.36 12.77
N THR A 96 27.41 -6.56 12.21
CA THR A 96 27.68 -5.58 11.15
C THR A 96 27.82 -4.14 11.65
N GLY A 97 27.94 -3.92 12.97
CA GLY A 97 27.95 -2.59 13.59
C GLY A 97 26.58 -2.15 14.13
N TYR A 98 26.46 -0.87 14.45
CA TYR A 98 25.20 -0.28 14.90
C TYR A 98 24.25 -0.06 13.72
N SER A 99 22.94 -0.11 13.96
CA SER A 99 21.96 0.13 12.91
C SER A 99 22.01 1.59 12.45
N THR A 100 21.97 1.78 11.13
CA THR A 100 21.77 3.09 10.49
C THR A 100 20.43 3.12 9.76
N ASP A 101 19.43 2.39 10.25
CA ASP A 101 18.08 2.38 9.68
C ASP A 101 17.40 3.75 9.85
N VAL A 102 16.37 4.02 9.04
CA VAL A 102 15.67 5.31 8.99
C VAL A 102 15.31 5.83 10.39
N LYS A 103 14.68 4.99 11.23
CA LYS A 103 14.31 5.37 12.60
C LYS A 103 15.51 5.82 13.45
N VAL A 104 16.65 5.14 13.33
CA VAL A 104 17.86 5.50 14.09
C VAL A 104 18.39 6.84 13.59
N LEU A 105 18.41 7.05 12.28
CA LEU A 105 18.87 8.32 11.71
C LEU A 105 17.91 9.48 12.02
N GLU A 106 16.60 9.25 12.08
CA GLU A 106 15.61 10.25 12.50
C GLU A 106 15.85 10.68 13.96
N GLU A 107 16.07 9.72 14.87
CA GLU A 107 16.41 10.01 16.26
C GLU A 107 17.74 10.79 16.39
N LEU A 108 18.74 10.46 15.56
CA LEU A 108 20.06 11.12 15.59
C LEU A 108 20.04 12.50 14.91
N ALA A 109 19.12 12.73 13.98
CA ALA A 109 18.95 14.00 13.28
C ALA A 109 18.50 15.15 14.22
N GLU A 110 17.98 14.82 15.40
CA GLU A 110 17.69 15.81 16.46
C GLU A 110 18.95 16.35 17.12
N ILE A 111 20.09 15.65 16.97
CA ILE A 111 21.34 15.91 17.69
C ILE A 111 22.43 16.42 16.73
N HIS A 112 22.42 15.96 15.49
CA HIS A 112 23.45 16.27 14.50
C HIS A 112 22.86 16.35 13.08
N ASP A 113 23.37 17.26 12.25
CA ASP A 113 22.88 17.48 10.89
C ASP A 113 23.22 16.34 9.91
N LEU A 114 24.40 15.72 10.02
CA LEU A 114 24.80 14.57 9.18
C LEU A 114 23.71 13.50 8.99
N PRO A 115 23.10 12.90 10.05
CA PRO A 115 21.98 11.96 9.88
C PRO A 115 20.85 12.45 8.98
N LYS A 116 20.47 13.73 9.07
CA LYS A 116 19.44 14.35 8.23
C LYS A 116 19.86 14.38 6.76
N LEU A 117 21.10 14.79 6.48
CA LEU A 117 21.67 14.78 5.13
C LEU A 117 21.73 13.37 4.55
N ILE A 118 22.08 12.36 5.36
CA ILE A 118 22.09 10.95 4.94
C ILE A 118 20.68 10.48 4.56
N LEU A 119 19.66 10.83 5.36
CA LEU A 119 18.27 10.48 5.05
C LEU A 119 17.83 11.08 3.71
N GLU A 120 18.15 12.35 3.48
CA GLU A 120 17.86 13.04 2.22
C GLU A 120 18.61 12.40 1.05
N TYR A 121 19.92 12.17 1.18
CA TYR A 121 20.74 11.49 0.17
C TYR A 121 20.17 10.12 -0.20
N ARG A 122 19.83 9.29 0.80
CA ARG A 122 19.28 7.94 0.56
C ARG A 122 17.93 8.00 -0.14
N GLN A 123 17.08 8.96 0.23
CA GLN A 123 15.80 9.16 -0.42
C GLN A 123 15.98 9.54 -1.90
N LEU A 124 16.77 10.58 -2.19
CA LEU A 124 17.02 11.04 -3.55
C LEU A 124 17.72 9.99 -4.40
N SER A 125 18.79 9.38 -3.88
CA SER A 125 19.55 8.34 -4.58
C SER A 125 18.69 7.13 -4.91
N LYS A 126 17.80 6.72 -4.00
CA LYS A 126 16.84 5.63 -4.26
C LYS A 126 15.83 6.03 -5.33
N LEU A 127 15.24 7.21 -5.24
CA LEU A 127 14.26 7.69 -6.23
C LEU A 127 14.88 7.77 -7.63
N LYS A 128 16.10 8.30 -7.72
CA LYS A 128 16.86 8.42 -8.96
C LYS A 128 17.20 7.06 -9.55
N SER A 129 17.90 6.22 -8.80
CA SER A 129 18.37 4.92 -9.29
C SER A 129 17.24 3.94 -9.61
N THR A 130 16.19 3.89 -8.78
CA THR A 130 15.13 2.88 -8.89
C THR A 130 14.08 3.25 -9.93
N TYR A 131 13.81 4.54 -10.12
CA TYR A 131 12.71 4.98 -10.99
C TYR A 131 13.22 5.84 -12.15
N ILE A 132 13.86 6.96 -11.87
CA ILE A 132 14.14 8.00 -12.88
C ILE A 132 15.16 7.52 -13.92
N ASP A 133 16.23 6.86 -13.48
CA ASP A 133 17.28 6.36 -14.37
C ASP A 133 16.94 5.00 -14.96
N ALA A 134 16.15 4.19 -14.25
CA ALA A 134 15.86 2.81 -14.61
C ALA A 134 14.68 2.70 -15.58
N ILE A 135 13.57 3.39 -15.33
CA ILE A 135 12.34 3.25 -16.12
C ILE A 135 12.56 3.60 -17.61
N PRO A 136 13.25 4.69 -17.98
CA PRO A 136 13.48 5.01 -19.39
C PRO A 136 14.24 3.91 -20.14
N LYS A 137 15.11 3.17 -19.45
CA LYS A 137 15.89 2.05 -20.04
C LYS A 137 15.03 0.81 -20.27
N LEU A 138 13.84 0.74 -19.68
CA LEU A 138 12.90 -0.37 -19.78
C LEU A 138 11.78 -0.10 -20.80
N ILE A 139 11.84 1.01 -21.53
CA ILE A 139 10.91 1.30 -22.63
C ILE A 139 11.18 0.30 -23.75
N ASN A 140 10.16 -0.48 -24.10
CA ASN A 140 10.21 -1.40 -25.23
C ASN A 140 10.32 -0.61 -26.54
N LYS A 141 11.25 -1.00 -27.42
CA LYS A 141 11.54 -0.29 -28.66
C LYS A 141 10.45 -0.38 -29.73
N GLU A 142 9.65 -1.44 -29.71
CA GLU A 142 8.58 -1.67 -30.68
C GLU A 142 7.30 -0.92 -30.29
N THR A 143 6.95 -0.94 -29.01
CA THR A 143 5.70 -0.31 -28.52
C THR A 143 5.91 1.13 -28.06
N GLY A 144 7.13 1.53 -27.72
CA GLY A 144 7.43 2.81 -27.07
C GLY A 144 6.87 2.91 -25.65
N ARG A 145 6.56 1.78 -25.00
CA ARG A 145 5.91 1.71 -23.68
C ARG A 145 6.70 0.83 -22.71
N VAL A 146 6.44 1.01 -21.43
CA VAL A 146 6.96 0.15 -20.35
C VAL A 146 5.94 -0.94 -20.07
N HIS A 147 6.40 -2.19 -20.09
CA HIS A 147 5.59 -3.37 -19.83
C HIS A 147 6.02 -3.95 -18.49
N THR A 148 5.07 -4.17 -17.59
CA THR A 148 5.31 -4.80 -16.28
C THR A 148 4.73 -6.19 -16.27
N SER A 149 5.25 -7.08 -15.42
CA SER A 149 4.70 -8.42 -15.20
C SER A 149 3.88 -8.45 -13.91
N PHE A 150 2.61 -8.83 -14.00
CA PHE A 150 1.70 -9.00 -12.87
C PHE A 150 1.73 -10.44 -12.36
N ASN A 151 2.43 -10.66 -11.25
CA ASN A 151 2.52 -11.97 -10.63
C ASN A 151 1.26 -12.29 -9.82
N GLN A 152 0.53 -13.31 -10.26
CA GLN A 152 -0.76 -13.69 -9.67
C GLN A 152 -0.65 -14.60 -8.43
N THR A 153 0.49 -15.28 -8.24
CA THR A 153 0.65 -16.38 -7.25
C THR A 153 1.73 -16.13 -6.19
N ILE A 154 2.15 -14.89 -5.97
CA ILE A 154 3.26 -14.55 -5.05
C ILE A 154 2.77 -14.11 -3.67
N ALA A 155 1.81 -13.19 -3.58
CA ALA A 155 1.41 -12.65 -2.30
C ALA A 155 0.53 -13.61 -1.50
N ALA A 156 0.86 -13.85 -0.23
CA ALA A 156 0.12 -14.74 0.66
C ALA A 156 -1.34 -14.32 0.92
N THR A 157 -1.69 -13.06 0.66
CA THR A 157 -3.06 -12.54 0.79
C THR A 157 -3.86 -12.56 -0.52
N GLY A 158 -3.25 -13.00 -1.62
CA GLY A 158 -3.91 -13.04 -2.94
C GLY A 158 -3.86 -11.73 -3.71
N ARG A 159 -3.18 -10.70 -3.20
CA ARG A 159 -2.84 -9.49 -3.96
C ARG A 159 -1.97 -9.86 -5.18
N LEU A 160 -2.08 -9.08 -6.24
CA LEU A 160 -1.09 -9.09 -7.31
C LEU A 160 0.20 -8.41 -6.82
N SER A 161 1.34 -8.82 -7.36
CA SER A 161 2.58 -8.04 -7.31
C SER A 161 3.05 -7.70 -8.72
N SER A 162 3.86 -6.66 -8.86
CA SER A 162 4.41 -6.23 -10.14
C SER A 162 5.93 -6.28 -10.13
N THR A 163 6.53 -6.77 -11.22
CA THR A 163 7.98 -6.89 -11.41
C THR A 163 8.39 -6.47 -12.82
N GLU A 164 9.67 -6.14 -13.00
CA GLU A 164 10.30 -5.91 -14.31
C GLU A 164 9.60 -4.88 -15.24
N PRO A 165 9.37 -3.62 -14.79
CA PRO A 165 9.62 -3.04 -13.48
C PRO A 165 8.41 -3.14 -12.54
N ASN A 166 8.64 -2.93 -11.23
CA ASN A 166 7.55 -2.82 -10.26
C ASN A 166 6.85 -1.45 -10.38
N LEU A 167 5.68 -1.44 -11.03
CA LEU A 167 4.85 -0.25 -11.23
C LEU A 167 3.78 -0.08 -10.14
N GLN A 168 3.68 -0.99 -9.17
CA GLN A 168 2.79 -0.83 -8.02
C GLN A 168 3.37 0.07 -6.93
N ASN A 169 4.70 0.20 -6.89
CA ASN A 169 5.41 0.97 -5.88
C ASN A 169 5.83 2.37 -6.35
N ILE A 170 5.24 2.90 -7.42
CA ILE A 170 5.55 4.25 -7.91
C ILE A 170 5.21 5.28 -6.82
N PRO A 171 6.20 6.07 -6.35
CA PRO A 171 6.02 6.98 -5.22
C PRO A 171 4.90 8.02 -5.42
N ILE A 172 4.28 8.46 -4.32
CA ILE A 172 3.23 9.51 -4.33
C ILE A 172 3.28 10.45 -3.11
N ARG A 173 3.98 10.05 -2.05
CA ARG A 173 3.94 10.75 -0.75
C ARG A 173 4.78 12.03 -0.74
N THR A 174 5.90 12.04 -1.44
CA THR A 174 6.84 13.16 -1.49
C THR A 174 6.64 13.95 -2.77
N GLU A 175 7.02 15.22 -2.78
CA GLU A 175 6.87 16.06 -3.97
C GLU A 175 7.61 15.49 -5.18
N ILE A 176 8.87 15.06 -4.99
CA ILE A 176 9.65 14.38 -6.03
C ILE A 176 8.94 13.09 -6.48
N GLY A 177 8.37 12.33 -5.54
CA GLY A 177 7.60 11.14 -5.88
C GLY A 177 6.38 11.44 -6.76
N ARG A 178 5.67 12.53 -6.47
CA ARG A 178 4.56 13.03 -7.30
C ARG A 178 5.03 13.41 -8.70
N GLN A 179 6.17 14.09 -8.81
CA GLN A 179 6.75 14.41 -10.12
C GLN A 179 7.08 13.15 -10.93
N ILE A 180 7.58 12.06 -10.32
CA ILE A 180 7.78 10.76 -11.02
C ILE A 180 6.46 10.26 -11.63
N ARG A 181 5.33 10.37 -10.91
CA ARG A 181 4.02 9.97 -11.44
C ARG A 181 3.55 10.81 -12.62
N LYS A 182 3.95 12.09 -12.72
CA LYS A 182 3.65 12.91 -13.91
C LYS A 182 4.28 12.36 -15.19
N ALA A 183 5.36 11.59 -15.09
CA ALA A 183 5.99 10.99 -16.26
C ALA A 183 5.13 9.90 -16.90
N PHE A 184 4.13 9.34 -16.21
CA PHE A 184 3.23 8.33 -16.77
C PHE A 184 2.07 9.02 -17.47
N ILE A 185 1.99 8.87 -18.78
CA ILE A 185 1.16 9.66 -19.69
C ILE A 185 0.27 8.76 -20.57
N PRO A 186 -0.82 9.28 -21.15
CA PRO A 186 -1.64 8.52 -22.11
C PRO A 186 -0.85 8.18 -23.38
N ARG A 187 -1.34 7.19 -24.16
CA ARG A 187 -0.64 6.77 -25.39
C ARG A 187 -0.43 7.88 -26.41
N ASP A 188 -1.41 8.75 -26.58
CA ASP A 188 -1.43 9.85 -27.54
C ASP A 188 -2.42 10.96 -27.11
N GLU A 189 -2.55 11.99 -27.93
CA GLU A 189 -3.42 13.16 -27.72
C GLU A 189 -4.93 12.85 -27.72
N ASN A 190 -5.35 11.73 -28.29
CA ASN A 190 -6.75 11.28 -28.29
C ASN A 190 -7.11 10.53 -27.01
N HIS A 191 -6.16 10.39 -26.08
CA HIS A 191 -6.34 9.67 -24.83
C HIS A 191 -6.02 10.54 -23.62
N LEU A 192 -6.65 10.21 -22.50
CA LEU A 192 -6.33 10.67 -21.16
C LEU A 192 -6.16 9.46 -20.26
N LEU A 193 -5.52 9.65 -19.10
CA LEU A 193 -5.54 8.61 -18.07
C LEU A 193 -6.79 8.74 -17.22
N LEU A 194 -7.46 7.62 -16.99
CA LEU A 194 -8.51 7.49 -15.98
C LEU A 194 -7.97 6.63 -14.84
N VAL A 195 -8.07 7.14 -13.62
CA VAL A 195 -7.70 6.43 -12.40
C VAL A 195 -8.97 6.19 -11.60
N ALA A 196 -9.16 4.98 -11.11
CA ALA A 196 -10.25 4.62 -10.22
C ALA A 196 -9.72 3.90 -8.99
N ASP A 197 -10.02 4.43 -7.80
CA ASP A 197 -9.51 3.93 -6.52
C ASP A 197 -10.69 3.64 -5.57
N TYR A 198 -10.63 2.56 -4.80
CA TYR A 198 -11.69 2.30 -3.84
C TYR A 198 -11.57 3.21 -2.62
N SER A 199 -12.66 3.87 -2.27
CA SER A 199 -12.71 4.71 -1.08
C SER A 199 -12.80 3.86 0.20
N GLN A 200 -11.71 3.79 0.97
CA GLN A 200 -11.65 3.14 2.29
C GLN A 200 -12.10 1.65 2.27
N VAL A 201 -11.67 0.91 1.24
CA VAL A 201 -12.19 -0.43 0.96
C VAL A 201 -12.06 -1.43 2.11
N GLU A 202 -10.92 -1.42 2.79
CA GLU A 202 -10.65 -2.36 3.87
C GLU A 202 -11.52 -2.09 5.11
N LEU A 203 -11.86 -0.82 5.37
CA LEU A 203 -12.81 -0.46 6.44
C LEU A 203 -14.24 -0.88 6.09
N ARG A 204 -14.64 -0.76 4.81
CA ARG A 204 -15.95 -1.22 4.34
C ARG A 204 -16.09 -2.74 4.43
N ILE A 205 -15.03 -3.46 4.09
CA ILE A 205 -14.95 -4.92 4.24
C ILE A 205 -15.00 -5.31 5.71
N LEU A 206 -14.25 -4.63 6.57
CA LEU A 206 -14.32 -4.83 8.02
C LEU A 206 -15.77 -4.67 8.52
N ALA A 207 -16.43 -3.57 8.19
CA ALA A 207 -17.82 -3.33 8.59
C ALA A 207 -18.77 -4.45 8.14
N HIS A 208 -18.54 -5.01 6.95
CA HIS A 208 -19.32 -6.14 6.46
C HIS A 208 -19.07 -7.42 7.26
N ILE A 209 -17.80 -7.77 7.49
CA ILE A 209 -17.37 -9.00 8.18
C ILE A 209 -17.80 -8.97 9.65
N THR A 210 -17.56 -7.86 10.34
CA THR A 210 -17.86 -7.72 11.77
C THR A 210 -19.34 -7.52 12.05
N ASN A 211 -20.13 -7.19 11.02
CA ASN A 211 -21.53 -6.82 11.16
C ASN A 211 -21.75 -5.65 12.16
N ASP A 212 -20.74 -4.81 12.36
CA ASP A 212 -20.78 -3.73 13.34
C ASP A 212 -21.76 -2.65 12.90
N LYS A 213 -22.87 -2.50 13.63
CA LYS A 213 -23.95 -1.57 13.27
C LYS A 213 -23.48 -0.11 13.24
N THR A 214 -22.59 0.25 14.17
CA THR A 214 -22.07 1.61 14.33
C THR A 214 -21.21 2.01 13.13
N LEU A 215 -20.40 1.09 12.61
CA LEU A 215 -19.58 1.28 11.41
C LEU A 215 -20.41 1.18 10.12
N ILE A 216 -21.37 0.25 10.05
CA ILE A 216 -22.28 0.11 8.90
C ILE A 216 -23.11 1.39 8.70
N ASN A 217 -23.68 1.93 9.77
CA ASN A 217 -24.48 3.15 9.71
C ASN A 217 -23.62 4.36 9.30
N ALA A 218 -22.39 4.47 9.81
CA ALA A 218 -21.45 5.52 9.43
C ALA A 218 -21.25 5.57 7.90
N PHE A 219 -21.00 4.41 7.29
CA PHE A 219 -20.83 4.32 5.84
C PHE A 219 -22.10 4.58 5.05
N ARG A 220 -23.28 4.20 5.56
CA ARG A 220 -24.57 4.47 4.90
C ARG A 220 -24.95 5.95 4.94
N ASN A 221 -24.54 6.65 5.99
CA ASN A 221 -24.77 8.08 6.18
C ASN A 221 -23.65 8.94 5.57
N ASN A 222 -22.63 8.33 4.93
CA ASN A 222 -21.46 9.02 4.40
C ASN A 222 -20.69 9.85 5.45
N GLU A 223 -20.64 9.35 6.69
CA GLU A 223 -19.90 9.98 7.79
C GLU A 223 -18.39 9.77 7.64
N ASP A 224 -17.59 10.76 8.04
CA ASP A 224 -16.14 10.62 8.13
C ASP A 224 -15.76 9.80 9.38
N ILE A 225 -15.52 8.51 9.17
CA ILE A 225 -15.16 7.58 10.24
C ILE A 225 -13.88 8.02 10.97
N HIS A 226 -12.90 8.60 10.27
CA HIS A 226 -11.67 9.03 10.92
C HIS A 226 -11.89 10.24 11.82
N ALA A 227 -12.68 11.22 11.36
CA ALA A 227 -13.06 12.36 12.18
C ALA A 227 -13.93 11.92 13.37
N ARG A 228 -14.84 10.97 13.17
CA ARG A 228 -15.67 10.42 14.25
C ARG A 228 -14.83 9.68 15.29
N THR A 229 -13.93 8.80 14.87
CA THR A 229 -12.99 8.14 15.80
C THR A 229 -12.14 9.17 16.55
N ALA A 230 -11.67 10.23 15.88
CA ALA A 230 -10.92 11.29 16.53
C ALA A 230 -11.76 12.01 17.60
N ALA A 231 -12.98 12.43 17.26
CA ALA A 231 -13.94 13.06 18.19
C ALA A 231 -14.16 12.21 19.44
N GLU A 232 -14.40 10.92 19.24
CA GLU A 232 -14.67 9.98 20.32
C GLU A 232 -13.45 9.76 21.22
N VAL A 233 -12.27 9.52 20.65
CA VAL A 233 -11.05 9.24 21.43
C VAL A 233 -10.56 10.48 22.16
N TYR A 234 -10.54 11.64 21.48
CA TYR A 234 -10.07 12.88 22.09
C TYR A 234 -11.13 13.56 22.96
N GLY A 235 -12.34 13.00 23.05
CA GLY A 235 -13.45 13.59 23.80
C GLY A 235 -13.85 14.99 23.29
N ALA A 236 -13.71 15.23 21.99
CA ALA A 236 -13.92 16.52 21.35
C ALA A 236 -15.14 16.51 20.43
N ASP A 237 -15.77 17.67 20.22
CA ASP A 237 -16.78 17.82 19.18
C ASP A 237 -16.17 17.54 17.79
N ILE A 238 -16.92 16.88 16.90
CA ILE A 238 -16.45 16.52 15.56
C ILE A 238 -16.01 17.73 14.74
N ASN A 239 -16.63 18.90 14.97
CA ASN A 239 -16.30 20.15 14.30
C ASN A 239 -14.98 20.76 14.80
N ASN A 240 -14.50 20.33 15.97
CA ASN A 240 -13.24 20.77 16.57
C ASN A 240 -12.07 19.83 16.25
N ILE A 241 -12.28 18.82 15.39
CA ILE A 241 -11.23 17.88 15.00
C ILE A 241 -10.26 18.53 14.02
N THR A 242 -9.03 18.72 14.50
CA THR A 242 -7.94 19.24 13.69
C THR A 242 -7.48 18.19 12.65
N PRO A 243 -6.86 18.62 11.53
CA PRO A 243 -6.28 17.70 10.54
C PRO A 243 -5.25 16.72 11.15
N GLN A 244 -4.53 17.14 12.19
CA GLN A 244 -3.55 16.29 12.90
C GLN A 244 -4.25 15.20 13.72
N MET A 245 -5.29 15.56 14.49
CA MET A 245 -6.10 14.59 15.24
C MET A 245 -6.76 13.57 14.30
N ARG A 246 -7.32 14.03 13.19
CA ARG A 246 -7.89 13.15 12.15
C ARG A 246 -6.84 12.21 11.55
N ARG A 247 -5.62 12.70 11.30
CA ARG A 247 -4.51 11.88 10.78
C ARG A 247 -4.08 10.81 11.79
N ALA A 248 -3.95 11.17 13.06
CA ALA A 248 -3.63 10.23 14.13
C ALA A 248 -4.71 9.14 14.26
N ALA A 249 -5.99 9.53 14.29
CA ALA A 249 -7.11 8.59 14.31
C ALA A 249 -7.18 7.70 13.07
N LYS A 250 -6.83 8.23 11.88
CA LYS A 250 -6.68 7.41 10.66
C LYS A 250 -5.61 6.34 10.84
N THR A 251 -4.41 6.71 11.29
CA THR A 251 -3.31 5.76 11.54
C THR A 251 -3.73 4.71 12.57
N ALA A 252 -4.35 5.13 13.66
CA ALA A 252 -4.82 4.24 14.72
C ALA A 252 -5.92 3.28 14.24
N ASN A 253 -6.90 3.77 13.47
CA ASN A 253 -7.93 2.94 12.85
C ASN A 253 -7.31 1.78 12.06
N PHE A 254 -6.39 2.08 11.13
CA PHE A 254 -5.74 1.03 10.35
C PHE A 254 -4.88 0.12 11.23
N ALA A 255 -4.14 0.66 12.20
CA ALA A 255 -3.32 -0.12 13.11
C ALA A 255 -4.16 -1.13 13.92
N ILE A 256 -5.29 -0.71 14.47
CA ILE A 256 -6.17 -1.56 15.27
C ILE A 256 -6.77 -2.68 14.42
N ILE A 257 -7.19 -2.37 13.19
CA ILE A 257 -7.74 -3.35 12.25
C ILE A 257 -6.72 -4.41 11.86
N TYR A 258 -5.44 -4.10 11.96
CA TYR A 258 -4.34 -5.03 11.73
C TYR A 258 -3.81 -5.70 13.02
N GLY A 259 -4.51 -5.55 14.14
CA GLY A 259 -4.16 -6.17 15.41
C GLY A 259 -2.87 -5.62 16.03
N VAL A 260 -2.54 -4.36 15.76
CA VAL A 260 -1.38 -3.70 16.36
C VAL A 260 -1.55 -3.60 17.87
N SER A 261 -0.48 -3.86 18.63
CA SER A 261 -0.46 -3.70 20.09
C SER A 261 -0.34 -2.23 20.49
N ALA A 262 -0.67 -1.90 21.74
CA ALA A 262 -0.48 -0.54 22.28
C ALA A 262 0.96 -0.02 22.06
N TYR A 263 1.97 -0.88 22.26
CA TYR A 263 3.36 -0.55 21.93
C TYR A 263 3.55 -0.26 20.44
N GLY A 264 2.99 -1.08 19.56
CA GLY A 264 3.11 -0.83 18.12
C GLY A 264 2.41 0.46 17.67
N LEU A 265 1.33 0.86 18.38
CA LEU A 265 0.60 2.10 18.12
C LEU A 265 1.38 3.34 18.61
N SER A 266 2.00 3.27 19.79
CA SER A 266 2.86 4.37 20.30
C SER A 266 4.11 4.59 19.44
N GLN A 267 4.53 3.59 18.68
CA GLN A 267 5.63 3.71 17.70
C GLN A 267 5.21 4.31 16.35
N GLN A 268 3.91 4.51 16.13
CA GLN A 268 3.33 5.01 14.86
C GLN A 268 2.57 6.32 15.06
N THR A 269 2.36 6.74 16.30
CA THR A 269 1.60 7.93 16.68
C THR A 269 2.39 8.69 17.74
N GLU A 270 1.96 9.92 18.03
CA GLU A 270 2.55 10.75 19.08
C GLU A 270 2.06 10.35 20.49
N LEU A 271 1.20 9.32 20.58
CA LEU A 271 0.63 8.85 21.84
C LEU A 271 1.67 8.05 22.63
N ASP A 272 1.71 8.26 23.94
CA ASP A 272 2.49 7.40 24.83
C ASP A 272 1.86 5.99 24.93
N LEU A 273 2.54 5.06 25.64
CA LEU A 273 2.07 3.68 25.76
C LEU A 273 0.72 3.56 26.50
N GLY A 274 0.49 4.39 27.52
CA GLY A 274 -0.75 4.40 28.29
C GLY A 274 -1.90 4.95 27.45
N GLN A 275 -1.70 6.11 26.82
CA GLN A 275 -2.64 6.71 25.88
C GLN A 275 -2.97 5.77 24.72
N SER A 276 -1.97 5.07 24.17
CA SER A 276 -2.18 4.09 23.10
C SER A 276 -3.04 2.91 23.57
N LYS A 277 -2.88 2.46 24.82
CA LYS A 277 -3.71 1.40 25.40
C LYS A 277 -5.14 1.86 25.57
N ASP A 278 -5.35 3.03 26.18
CA ASP A 278 -6.67 3.60 26.43
C ASP A 278 -7.41 3.89 25.11
N PHE A 279 -6.68 4.32 24.08
CA PHE A 279 -7.21 4.47 22.72
C PHE A 279 -7.78 3.16 22.19
N ILE A 280 -7.00 2.07 22.24
CA ILE A 280 -7.41 0.76 21.72
C ILE A 280 -8.62 0.24 22.49
N GLU A 281 -8.61 0.35 23.82
CA GLU A 281 -9.71 -0.10 24.67
C GLU A 281 -11.01 0.67 24.39
N THR A 282 -10.92 2.01 24.31
CA THR A 282 -12.06 2.87 23.98
C THR A 282 -12.62 2.54 22.59
N TYR A 283 -11.74 2.35 21.62
CA TYR A 283 -12.14 1.97 20.26
C TYR A 283 -12.86 0.62 20.22
N LEU A 284 -12.30 -0.42 20.85
CA LEU A 284 -12.91 -1.76 20.85
C LEU A 284 -14.21 -1.82 21.66
N ALA A 285 -14.35 -1.00 22.71
CA ALA A 285 -15.61 -0.86 23.44
C ALA A 285 -16.72 -0.22 22.57
N ARG A 286 -16.35 0.70 21.68
CA ARG A 286 -17.27 1.38 20.77
C ARG A 286 -17.68 0.53 19.57
N TYR A 287 -16.77 -0.29 19.08
CA TYR A 287 -16.95 -1.20 17.94
C TYR A 287 -16.86 -2.66 18.39
N PRO A 288 -17.81 -3.15 19.22
CA PRO A 288 -17.72 -4.47 19.84
C PRO A 288 -17.64 -5.61 18.82
N GLY A 289 -18.24 -5.45 17.63
CA GLY A 289 -18.15 -6.45 16.55
C GLY A 289 -16.72 -6.60 16.00
N ILE A 290 -15.88 -5.56 16.09
CA ILE A 290 -14.46 -5.66 15.73
C ILE A 290 -13.72 -6.54 16.73
N LYS A 291 -13.97 -6.33 18.03
CA LYS A 291 -13.33 -7.14 19.08
C LYS A 291 -13.71 -8.61 18.96
N GLU A 292 -15.00 -8.90 18.81
CA GLU A 292 -15.51 -10.26 18.61
C GLU A 292 -14.86 -10.92 17.38
N TYR A 293 -14.79 -10.20 16.25
CA TYR A 293 -14.11 -10.69 15.05
C TYR A 293 -12.63 -10.99 15.28
N MET A 294 -11.89 -10.16 16.03
CA MET A 294 -10.48 -10.40 16.31
C MET A 294 -10.29 -11.67 17.15
N ASP A 295 -11.08 -11.82 18.20
CA ASP A 295 -11.04 -12.97 19.10
C ASP A 295 -11.41 -14.26 18.34
N ASP A 296 -12.47 -14.22 17.53
CA ASP A 296 -12.95 -15.35 16.73
C ASP A 296 -11.99 -15.73 15.60
N SER A 297 -11.38 -14.75 14.93
CA SER A 297 -10.40 -14.99 13.88
C SER A 297 -9.17 -15.73 14.40
N ILE A 298 -8.68 -15.34 15.59
CA ILE A 298 -7.56 -16.02 16.26
C ILE A 298 -7.98 -17.43 16.67
N LYS A 299 -9.15 -17.58 17.29
CA LYS A 299 -9.67 -18.89 17.72
C LYS A 299 -9.80 -19.84 16.54
N PHE A 300 -10.47 -19.41 15.46
CA PHE A 300 -10.62 -20.18 14.24
C PHE A 300 -9.25 -20.60 13.66
N ALA A 301 -8.31 -19.66 13.59
CA ALA A 301 -6.97 -19.92 13.07
C ALA A 301 -6.20 -20.95 13.92
N ARG A 302 -6.32 -20.90 15.25
CA ARG A 302 -5.68 -21.88 16.15
C ARG A 302 -6.26 -23.28 15.99
N GLU A 303 -7.57 -23.39 15.83
CA GLU A 303 -8.30 -24.65 15.67
C GLU A 303 -8.05 -25.29 14.29
N ASN A 304 -8.00 -24.48 13.22
CA ASN A 304 -7.98 -24.96 11.85
C ASN A 304 -6.61 -24.86 11.16
N GLY A 305 -5.69 -24.05 11.70
CA GLY A 305 -4.37 -23.79 11.12
C GLY A 305 -4.38 -22.85 9.90
N TYR A 306 -5.51 -22.20 9.58
CA TYR A 306 -5.63 -21.27 8.46
C TYR A 306 -6.74 -20.23 8.68
N VAL A 307 -6.78 -19.20 7.83
CA VAL A 307 -7.89 -18.24 7.71
C VAL A 307 -8.39 -18.14 6.27
N LYS A 308 -9.61 -17.60 6.10
CA LYS A 308 -10.29 -17.49 4.79
C LYS A 308 -10.78 -16.06 4.51
N THR A 309 -10.80 -15.66 3.24
CA THR A 309 -11.48 -14.44 2.75
C THR A 309 -12.98 -14.71 2.51
N LEU A 310 -13.76 -13.68 2.19
CA LEU A 310 -15.18 -13.84 1.82
C LEU A 310 -15.38 -14.73 0.59
N LEU A 311 -14.40 -14.80 -0.31
CA LEU A 311 -14.46 -15.65 -1.51
C LEU A 311 -13.64 -16.95 -1.34
N ASN A 312 -13.47 -17.41 -0.09
CA ASN A 312 -12.81 -18.66 0.30
C ASN A 312 -11.33 -18.78 -0.03
N ARG A 313 -10.59 -17.68 -0.27
CA ARG A 313 -9.13 -17.76 -0.40
C ARG A 313 -8.53 -18.15 0.95
N ILE A 314 -7.69 -19.17 0.96
CA ILE A 314 -7.08 -19.73 2.17
C ILE A 314 -5.66 -19.22 2.35
N ARG A 315 -5.30 -18.84 3.59
CA ARG A 315 -3.92 -18.65 4.02
C ARG A 315 -3.64 -19.49 5.25
N TYR A 316 -2.70 -20.44 5.12
CA TYR A 316 -2.25 -21.27 6.24
C TYR A 316 -1.32 -20.48 7.18
N LEU A 317 -1.44 -20.78 8.48
CA LEU A 317 -0.73 -20.12 9.57
C LEU A 317 -0.08 -21.16 10.48
N PRO A 318 1.01 -21.82 10.04
CA PRO A 318 1.66 -22.87 10.83
C PRO A 318 2.12 -22.38 12.21
N GLU A 319 2.47 -21.10 12.31
CA GLU A 319 2.97 -20.46 13.53
C GLU A 319 1.90 -20.01 14.53
N ILE A 320 0.60 -20.20 14.22
CA ILE A 320 -0.51 -19.71 15.07
C ILE A 320 -0.55 -20.36 16.46
N ASN A 321 0.05 -21.54 16.60
CA ASN A 321 0.17 -22.29 17.86
C ASN A 321 1.62 -22.32 18.39
N SER A 322 2.51 -21.47 17.88
CA SER A 322 3.91 -21.44 18.30
C SER A 322 4.04 -21.16 19.80
N LYS A 323 4.95 -21.84 20.50
CA LYS A 323 5.25 -21.58 21.91
C LYS A 323 5.91 -20.21 22.11
N ASN A 324 6.65 -19.73 21.10
CA ASN A 324 7.27 -18.42 21.12
C ASN A 324 6.21 -17.32 21.00
N PHE A 325 6.11 -16.46 22.02
CA PHE A 325 5.12 -15.40 22.10
C PHE A 325 5.17 -14.43 20.91
N GLN A 326 6.37 -14.00 20.50
CA GLN A 326 6.51 -13.02 19.41
C GLN A 326 6.09 -13.60 18.06
N VAL A 327 6.46 -14.86 17.81
CA VAL A 327 6.11 -15.59 16.59
C VAL A 327 4.60 -15.82 16.52
N ARG A 328 3.99 -16.28 17.62
CA ARG A 328 2.55 -16.48 17.73
C ARG A 328 1.77 -15.18 17.55
N GLN A 329 2.17 -14.10 18.22
CA GLN A 329 1.49 -12.80 18.12
C GLN A 329 1.55 -12.24 16.69
N PHE A 330 2.65 -12.48 15.97
CA PHE A 330 2.72 -12.12 14.55
C PHE A 330 1.74 -12.93 13.70
N ALA A 331 1.62 -14.25 13.94
CA ALA A 331 0.64 -15.09 13.26
C ALA A 331 -0.82 -14.67 13.58
N GLU A 332 -1.12 -14.27 14.81
CA GLU A 332 -2.42 -13.74 15.22
C GLU A 332 -2.79 -12.47 14.46
N ARG A 333 -1.85 -11.52 14.33
CA ARG A 333 -2.06 -10.32 13.49
C ARG A 333 -2.35 -10.68 12.04
N ILE A 334 -1.65 -11.68 11.52
CA ILE A 334 -1.91 -12.19 10.16
C ILE A 334 -3.32 -12.78 10.06
N ALA A 335 -3.77 -13.53 11.07
CA ALA A 335 -5.09 -14.13 11.12
C ALA A 335 -6.21 -13.07 11.04
N ILE A 336 -6.02 -11.94 11.73
CA ILE A 336 -6.97 -10.82 11.73
C ILE A 336 -6.93 -10.05 10.40
N ASN A 337 -5.73 -9.75 9.87
CA ASN A 337 -5.57 -8.90 8.69
C ASN A 337 -5.96 -9.61 7.39
N THR A 338 -5.59 -10.89 7.25
CA THR A 338 -5.69 -11.60 5.96
C THR A 338 -7.10 -11.66 5.40
N PRO A 339 -8.16 -11.97 6.17
CA PRO A 339 -9.53 -11.98 5.65
C PRO A 339 -9.94 -10.64 5.05
N ILE A 340 -9.52 -9.52 5.65
CA ILE A 340 -9.84 -8.16 5.20
C ILE A 340 -9.05 -7.83 3.93
N GLN A 341 -7.72 -7.90 4.02
CA GLN A 341 -6.83 -7.55 2.91
C GLN A 341 -7.04 -8.46 1.69
N GLY A 342 -7.22 -9.76 1.93
CA GLY A 342 -7.45 -10.73 0.88
C GLY A 342 -8.82 -10.57 0.23
N THR A 343 -9.86 -10.20 0.99
CA THR A 343 -11.16 -9.85 0.40
C THR A 343 -11.08 -8.61 -0.47
N ALA A 344 -10.27 -7.61 -0.10
CA ALA A 344 -10.03 -6.43 -0.96
C ALA A 344 -9.34 -6.84 -2.27
N ALA A 345 -8.35 -7.73 -2.19
CA ALA A 345 -7.68 -8.31 -3.35
C ALA A 345 -8.65 -9.13 -4.23
N ASP A 346 -9.54 -9.91 -3.63
CA ASP A 346 -10.57 -10.64 -4.35
C ASP A 346 -11.54 -9.68 -5.06
N MET A 347 -11.94 -8.59 -4.38
CA MET A 347 -12.87 -7.61 -4.91
C MET A 347 -12.31 -6.85 -6.13
N ILE A 348 -11.06 -6.40 -6.07
CA ILE A 348 -10.44 -5.72 -7.23
C ILE A 348 -10.29 -6.68 -8.41
N LYS A 349 -9.97 -7.97 -8.18
CA LYS A 349 -9.90 -8.98 -9.25
C LYS A 349 -11.25 -9.21 -9.92
N VAL A 350 -12.33 -9.32 -9.14
CA VAL A 350 -13.70 -9.45 -9.69
C VAL A 350 -14.08 -8.19 -10.49
N ALA A 351 -13.73 -7.00 -10.00
CA ALA A 351 -13.93 -5.76 -10.72
C ALA A 351 -13.19 -5.76 -12.07
N MET A 352 -11.91 -6.13 -12.07
CA MET A 352 -11.07 -6.20 -13.27
C MET A 352 -11.69 -7.10 -14.35
N ILE A 353 -12.10 -8.31 -13.98
CA ILE A 353 -12.73 -9.27 -14.91
C ILE A 353 -14.03 -8.70 -15.49
N THR A 354 -14.87 -8.09 -14.64
CA THR A 354 -16.16 -7.52 -15.03
C THR A 354 -15.97 -6.33 -15.99
N ILE A 355 -15.04 -5.44 -15.67
CA ILE A 355 -14.71 -4.26 -16.47
C ILE A 355 -14.13 -4.69 -17.82
N HIS A 356 -13.12 -5.56 -17.81
CA HIS A 356 -12.46 -6.06 -19.01
C HIS A 356 -13.47 -6.69 -19.99
N LYS A 357 -14.40 -7.52 -19.50
CA LYS A 357 -15.46 -8.10 -20.33
C LYS A 357 -16.35 -7.04 -20.99
N LYS A 358 -16.68 -5.96 -20.29
CA LYS A 358 -17.50 -4.86 -20.82
C LYS A 358 -16.72 -3.94 -21.78
N MET A 359 -15.39 -3.95 -21.70
CA MET A 359 -14.50 -3.16 -22.56
C MET A 359 -14.08 -3.84 -23.87
N LYS A 360 -14.53 -5.08 -24.15
CA LYS A 360 -14.03 -5.91 -25.27
C LYS A 360 -13.91 -5.20 -26.64
N ASN A 361 -14.81 -4.25 -26.94
CA ASN A 361 -14.84 -3.51 -28.22
C ASN A 361 -14.56 -2.01 -28.04
N MET A 362 -13.92 -1.62 -26.94
CA MET A 362 -13.55 -0.24 -26.67
C MET A 362 -12.13 0.05 -27.17
N LYS A 363 -11.88 1.30 -27.55
CA LYS A 363 -10.54 1.81 -27.86
C LYS A 363 -9.70 1.94 -26.58
N SER A 364 -10.37 2.29 -25.47
CA SER A 364 -9.77 2.42 -24.15
C SER A 364 -9.23 1.10 -23.61
N LYS A 365 -8.13 1.14 -22.84
CA LYS A 365 -7.45 -0.05 -22.30
C LYS A 365 -7.23 0.08 -20.79
N MET A 366 -7.40 -1.02 -20.06
CA MET A 366 -6.91 -1.14 -18.69
C MET A 366 -5.41 -1.40 -18.76
N ILE A 367 -4.59 -0.62 -18.05
CA ILE A 367 -3.13 -0.66 -18.20
C ILE A 367 -2.39 -0.98 -16.91
N LEU A 368 -2.89 -0.60 -15.74
CA LEU A 368 -2.25 -0.90 -14.45
C LEU A 368 -3.28 -1.25 -13.38
N GLN A 369 -2.86 -2.10 -12.45
CA GLN A 369 -3.53 -2.30 -11.17
C GLN A 369 -2.52 -2.04 -10.05
N VAL A 370 -2.88 -1.14 -9.13
CA VAL A 370 -2.04 -0.75 -7.99
C VAL A 370 -2.85 -0.88 -6.71
N HIS A 371 -2.76 -2.04 -6.08
CA HIS A 371 -3.52 -2.38 -4.87
C HIS A 371 -5.05 -2.29 -5.08
N ASP A 372 -5.71 -1.25 -4.61
CA ASP A 372 -7.13 -0.98 -4.78
C ASP A 372 -7.45 -0.01 -5.94
N GLU A 373 -6.42 0.43 -6.65
CA GLU A 373 -6.49 1.35 -7.79
C GLU A 373 -6.38 0.62 -9.14
N LEU A 374 -7.18 1.05 -10.13
CA LEU A 374 -7.06 0.69 -11.54
C LEU A 374 -6.76 1.93 -12.37
N VAL A 375 -5.85 1.79 -13.34
CA VAL A 375 -5.48 2.86 -14.29
C VAL A 375 -5.82 2.42 -15.70
N PHE A 376 -6.41 3.33 -16.46
CA PHE A 376 -6.86 3.13 -17.83
C PHE A 376 -6.28 4.18 -18.75
N ASP A 377 -5.88 3.74 -19.94
CA ASP A 377 -5.59 4.60 -21.09
C ASP A 377 -6.93 4.81 -21.83
N MET A 378 -7.58 5.94 -21.58
CA MET A 378 -8.96 6.21 -21.94
C MET A 378 -9.05 7.06 -23.20
N HIS A 379 -9.70 6.54 -24.24
CA HIS A 379 -9.98 7.32 -25.43
C HIS A 379 -11.02 8.41 -25.14
N ASN A 380 -10.77 9.64 -25.60
CA ASN A 380 -11.57 10.82 -25.25
C ASN A 380 -13.07 10.66 -25.58
N GLU A 381 -13.38 10.11 -26.76
CA GLU A 381 -14.76 9.81 -27.19
C GLU A 381 -15.51 8.81 -26.29
N GLU A 382 -14.79 7.97 -25.56
CA GLU A 382 -15.36 6.89 -24.74
C GLU A 382 -15.51 7.27 -23.27
N SER A 383 -15.12 8.50 -22.89
CA SER A 383 -14.96 8.91 -21.49
C SER A 383 -16.17 8.62 -20.60
N LYS A 384 -17.36 9.10 -20.97
CA LYS A 384 -18.59 8.86 -20.19
C LYS A 384 -18.93 7.38 -20.06
N LYS A 385 -18.72 6.61 -21.13
CA LYS A 385 -19.03 5.18 -21.18
C LYS A 385 -18.04 4.39 -20.31
N LEU A 386 -16.75 4.69 -20.41
CA LEU A 386 -15.72 4.02 -19.61
C LEU A 386 -15.91 4.31 -18.12
N GLN A 387 -16.08 5.57 -17.73
CA GLN A 387 -16.30 5.94 -16.33
C GLN A 387 -17.47 5.18 -15.71
N LYS A 388 -18.59 5.05 -16.44
CA LYS A 388 -19.74 4.26 -15.97
C LYS A 388 -19.40 2.78 -15.83
N ILE A 389 -18.73 2.18 -16.81
CA ILE A 389 -18.32 0.77 -16.77
C ILE A 389 -17.40 0.50 -15.59
N VAL A 390 -16.40 1.37 -15.37
CA VAL A 390 -15.43 1.26 -14.29
C VAL A 390 -16.10 1.41 -12.93
N ARG A 391 -16.89 2.47 -12.74
CA ARG A 391 -17.67 2.71 -11.51
C ARG A 391 -18.55 1.52 -11.18
N ASP A 392 -19.39 1.09 -12.12
CA ASP A 392 -20.28 -0.06 -11.93
C ASP A 392 -19.51 -1.35 -11.66
N GLY A 393 -18.40 -1.56 -12.35
CA GLY A 393 -17.58 -2.77 -12.20
C GLY A 393 -16.90 -2.86 -10.84
N MET A 394 -16.43 -1.74 -10.30
CA MET A 394 -15.82 -1.66 -8.98
C MET A 394 -16.88 -1.71 -7.87
N GLU A 395 -17.88 -0.82 -7.89
CA GLU A 395 -18.86 -0.69 -6.81
C GLU A 395 -19.78 -1.92 -6.66
N LYS A 396 -19.92 -2.75 -7.71
CA LYS A 396 -20.76 -3.96 -7.70
C LYS A 396 -19.95 -5.26 -7.68
N ALA A 397 -18.63 -5.19 -7.55
CA ALA A 397 -17.75 -6.37 -7.62
C ALA A 397 -18.11 -7.43 -6.56
N ILE A 398 -18.28 -7.00 -5.30
CA ILE A 398 -18.76 -7.85 -4.21
C ILE A 398 -19.84 -7.08 -3.46
N LYS A 399 -20.99 -7.72 -3.21
CA LYS A 399 -22.08 -7.12 -2.45
C LYS A 399 -21.72 -7.09 -0.96
N LEU A 400 -21.48 -5.89 -0.43
CA LEU A 400 -21.26 -5.66 0.99
C LEU A 400 -22.54 -5.14 1.69
N LYS A 401 -22.49 -5.06 3.03
CA LYS A 401 -23.60 -4.51 3.86
C LYS A 401 -23.59 -2.98 3.88
N VAL A 402 -22.49 -2.39 3.43
CA VAL A 402 -22.24 -0.96 3.27
C VAL A 402 -22.07 -0.64 1.78
N PRO A 403 -22.37 0.59 1.33
CA PRO A 403 -22.06 1.01 -0.04
C PRO A 403 -20.57 0.84 -0.33
N VAL A 404 -20.22 0.35 -1.51
CA VAL A 404 -18.85 0.40 -2.04
C VAL A 404 -18.78 1.62 -2.93
N VAL A 405 -17.71 2.42 -2.80
CA VAL A 405 -17.53 3.67 -3.54
C VAL A 405 -16.19 3.61 -4.27
N ALA A 406 -16.20 3.97 -5.56
CA ALA A 406 -14.99 4.14 -6.36
C ALA A 406 -14.84 5.63 -6.73
N ASP A 407 -13.74 6.23 -6.30
CA ASP A 407 -13.38 7.60 -6.67
C ASP A 407 -12.70 7.54 -8.05
N ILE A 408 -13.17 8.36 -8.98
CA ILE A 408 -12.67 8.37 -10.37
C ILE A 408 -12.12 9.76 -10.68
N GLY A 409 -10.87 9.82 -11.12
CA GLY A 409 -10.25 11.01 -11.67
C GLY A 409 -9.77 10.77 -13.10
N VAL A 410 -9.62 11.86 -13.86
CA VAL A 410 -9.20 11.86 -15.26
C VAL A 410 -8.20 12.99 -15.45
N GLY A 411 -7.08 12.70 -16.09
CA GLY A 411 -6.02 13.70 -16.28
C GLY A 411 -5.03 13.33 -17.38
N PRO A 412 -4.17 14.29 -17.78
CA PRO A 412 -3.16 14.10 -18.82
C PRO A 412 -1.95 13.27 -18.34
N ASN A 413 -1.85 12.98 -17.05
CA ASN A 413 -0.83 12.12 -16.48
C ASN A 413 -1.37 11.45 -15.21
N TRP A 414 -0.63 10.46 -14.69
CA TRP A 414 -1.11 9.64 -13.58
C TRP A 414 -1.25 10.45 -12.29
N LEU A 415 -0.43 11.48 -12.08
CA LEU A 415 -0.59 12.35 -10.91
C LEU A 415 -1.89 13.17 -10.99
N GLU A 416 -2.16 13.81 -12.12
CA GLU A 416 -3.33 14.69 -12.28
C GLU A 416 -4.65 13.92 -12.44
N ALA A 417 -4.57 12.65 -12.82
CA ALA A 417 -5.73 11.76 -12.85
C ALA A 417 -6.12 11.21 -11.46
N LYS A 418 -5.26 11.35 -10.44
CA LYS A 418 -5.52 10.91 -9.06
C LYS A 418 -5.84 12.09 -8.15
#